data_AF-A0A261GSX0-F1
#
_entry.id   AF-A0A261GSX0-F1
#
_cell.length_a   1.000
_cell.length_b   1.000
_cell.length_c   1.000
_cell.angle_alpha   90.00
_cell.angle_beta   90.00
_cell.angle_gamma   90.00
#
_symmetry.space_group_name_H-M   'P 1'
#
loop_
_entity.id
_entity.type
_entity.pdbx_description
1 polymer ?
#
loop_
_entity_poly.entity_id
_entity_poly.type
_entity_poly.pdbx_seq_one_letter_code
_entity_poly.pdbx_strand_id
1 'polypeptide(L)'
;MLDSVIVSGNDTIIIDNRVSPVTAMDSSTIIATNGAKIGRAESYDTSSIYANAGSDIAGLYGHNNTAISTKQGSDVSWIYGYDNTSLSIESGSDVSYIYGYDSTSISVESGSEVSYIYAFDDSTVRVFGGDISYLDMSDHSTVDIFYVDDLSWLTVGDNSQVNIYGREFEYSRGHLSGVWENGESFSFWALKSLGVVEHSLPEGIVFHYVDEPTAMAVLAAGLLFLFQINRKKRLI
;
A
#
# COMPACT_ATOMS: atom_id res chain seq x y z
N MET A 1 16.51 -8.57 28.51
CA MET A 1 15.23 -8.07 28.00
C MET A 1 14.92 -6.88 28.88
N LEU A 2 14.81 -5.67 28.32
CA LEU A 2 14.35 -4.53 29.10
C LEU A 2 12.88 -4.75 29.47
N ASP A 3 12.50 -4.30 30.67
CA ASP A 3 11.11 -4.28 31.13
C ASP A 3 10.25 -3.45 30.17
N SER A 4 8.93 -3.67 30.21
CA SER A 4 7.96 -2.92 29.42
C SER A 4 8.20 -1.41 29.51
N VAL A 5 8.19 -0.71 28.38
CA VAL A 5 8.35 0.74 28.34
C VAL A 5 7.05 1.42 27.94
N ILE A 6 6.65 2.45 28.67
CA ILE A 6 5.46 3.26 28.36
C ILE A 6 5.91 4.71 28.18
N VAL A 7 5.48 5.33 27.08
CA VAL A 7 5.66 6.76 26.79
C VAL A 7 4.27 7.40 26.67
N SER A 8 4.06 8.53 27.34
CA SER A 8 2.78 9.25 27.42
C SER A 8 3.06 10.74 27.61
N GLY A 9 2.08 11.58 27.28
CA GLY A 9 2.17 13.03 27.50
C GLY A 9 2.84 13.79 26.36
N ASN A 10 2.63 13.36 25.12
CA ASN A 10 3.24 13.95 23.92
C ASN A 10 4.77 13.85 23.91
N ASP A 11 5.28 12.73 24.42
CA ASP A 11 6.72 12.45 24.51
C ASP A 11 7.19 11.56 23.36
N THR A 12 8.49 11.51 23.15
CA THR A 12 9.12 10.64 22.14
C THR A 12 10.12 9.70 22.80
N ILE A 13 10.05 8.42 22.45
CA ILE A 13 11.06 7.43 22.79
C ILE A 13 11.78 6.93 21.54
N ILE A 14 13.11 6.87 21.62
CA ILE A 14 13.95 6.26 20.60
C ILE A 14 14.42 4.91 21.11
N ILE A 15 14.19 3.87 20.32
CA ILE A 15 14.62 2.50 20.60
C ILE A 15 15.71 2.14 19.58
N ASP A 16 16.87 1.75 20.09
CA ASP A 16 18.04 1.29 19.32
C ASP A 16 18.55 -0.08 19.81
N ASN A 17 17.76 -0.73 20.66
CA ASN A 17 18.11 -1.98 21.34
C ASN A 17 16.89 -2.92 21.47
N ARG A 18 17.01 -3.94 22.32
CA ARG A 18 15.94 -4.93 22.52
C ARG A 18 14.96 -4.50 23.62
N VAL A 19 13.73 -4.20 23.22
CA VAL A 19 12.60 -3.86 24.12
C VAL A 19 11.36 -4.68 23.75
N SER A 20 10.61 -5.14 24.74
CA SER A 20 9.29 -5.74 24.49
C SER A 20 8.50 -5.88 25.80
N PRO A 21 7.28 -5.34 25.90
CA PRO A 21 6.61 -4.45 24.95
C PRO A 21 7.06 -2.97 25.07
N VAL A 22 6.71 -2.15 24.09
CA VAL A 22 6.75 -0.68 24.18
C VAL A 22 5.38 -0.09 23.79
N THR A 23 4.88 0.86 24.57
CA THR A 23 3.54 1.46 24.36
C THR A 23 3.64 2.98 24.33
N ALA A 24 3.01 3.61 23.33
CA ALA A 24 2.83 5.05 23.22
C ALA A 24 1.37 5.45 23.41
N MET A 25 1.12 6.48 24.21
CA MET A 25 -0.22 7.02 24.50
C MET A 25 -0.21 8.55 24.45
N ASP A 26 -1.38 9.18 24.38
CA ASP A 26 -1.52 10.65 24.52
C ASP A 26 -0.64 11.47 23.55
N SER A 27 -0.71 11.20 22.24
CA SER A 27 0.11 11.85 21.20
C SER A 27 1.61 11.55 21.26
N SER A 28 2.02 10.44 21.87
CA SER A 28 3.44 10.11 21.99
C SER A 28 3.97 9.40 20.75
N THR A 29 5.30 9.32 20.63
CA THR A 29 5.95 8.72 19.46
C THR A 29 6.97 7.65 19.87
N ILE A 30 6.92 6.49 19.23
CA ILE A 30 7.98 5.48 19.25
C ILE A 30 8.78 5.57 17.95
N ILE A 31 10.10 5.71 18.07
CA ILE A 31 11.02 5.71 16.94
C ILE A 31 11.95 4.49 17.09
N ALA A 32 11.68 3.43 16.34
CA ALA A 32 12.60 2.30 16.23
C ALA A 32 13.68 2.65 15.21
N THR A 33 14.94 2.44 15.58
CA THR A 33 16.11 2.79 14.76
C THR A 33 16.99 1.55 14.54
N ASN A 34 18.11 1.73 13.83
CA ASN A 34 19.02 0.64 13.53
C ASN A 34 19.46 -0.12 14.79
N GLY A 35 19.24 -1.44 14.81
CA GLY A 35 19.53 -2.30 15.96
C GLY A 35 18.37 -2.50 16.93
N ALA A 36 17.26 -1.78 16.74
CA ALA A 36 16.04 -2.02 17.48
C ALA A 36 15.53 -3.43 17.22
N LYS A 37 15.23 -4.16 18.30
CA LYS A 37 14.61 -5.48 18.26
C LYS A 37 13.37 -5.48 19.14
N ILE A 38 12.22 -5.22 18.53
CA ILE A 38 10.98 -4.98 19.25
C ILE A 38 10.05 -6.18 19.12
N GLY A 39 9.69 -6.80 20.25
CA GLY A 39 8.72 -7.90 20.22
C GLY A 39 7.28 -7.43 20.00
N ARG A 40 6.93 -6.26 20.54
CA ARG A 40 5.61 -5.64 20.39
C ARG A 40 5.70 -4.14 20.63
N ALA A 41 5.21 -3.34 19.70
CA ALA A 41 4.99 -1.91 19.87
C ALA A 41 3.50 -1.58 19.69
N GLU A 42 2.96 -0.79 20.61
CA GLU A 42 1.56 -0.34 20.58
C GLU A 42 1.51 1.18 20.58
N SER A 43 0.62 1.75 19.78
CA SER A 43 0.23 3.16 19.84
C SER A 43 -1.26 3.27 20.12
N TYR A 44 -1.62 4.22 20.98
CA TYR A 44 -2.98 4.60 21.31
C TYR A 44 -3.20 6.09 21.09
N ASP A 45 -4.44 6.48 20.82
CA ASP A 45 -4.83 7.88 20.61
C ASP A 45 -4.09 8.47 19.39
N THR A 46 -3.76 9.76 19.42
CA THR A 46 -2.98 10.45 18.37
C THR A 46 -1.49 10.07 18.32
N SER A 47 -1.11 8.92 18.88
CA SER A 47 0.29 8.47 18.96
C SER A 47 0.79 7.88 17.64
N SER A 48 2.11 7.74 17.51
CA SER A 48 2.73 7.23 16.29
C SER A 48 3.88 6.27 16.52
N ILE A 49 4.09 5.35 15.57
CA ILE A 49 5.24 4.45 15.53
C ILE A 49 5.96 4.59 14.19
N TYR A 50 7.28 4.78 14.24
CA TYR A 50 8.16 4.80 13.07
C TYR A 50 9.15 3.64 13.14
N ALA A 51 9.02 2.68 12.23
CA ALA A 51 9.98 1.59 12.02
C ALA A 51 11.01 2.03 10.98
N ASN A 52 12.19 2.49 11.43
CA ASN A 52 13.23 2.98 10.53
C ASN A 52 14.20 1.88 10.09
N ALA A 53 15.09 2.24 9.15
CA ALA A 53 16.15 1.38 8.64
C ALA A 53 16.88 0.60 9.74
N GLY A 54 16.97 -0.71 9.57
CA GLY A 54 17.68 -1.64 10.46
C GLY A 54 16.91 -2.01 11.73
N SER A 55 15.62 -1.64 11.86
CA SER A 55 14.74 -2.17 12.91
C SER A 55 14.17 -3.53 12.51
N ASP A 56 14.12 -4.45 13.48
CA ASP A 56 13.49 -5.77 13.39
C ASP A 56 12.34 -5.80 14.42
N ILE A 57 11.10 -5.82 13.94
CA ILE A 57 9.90 -5.68 14.76
C ILE A 57 8.92 -6.82 14.50
N ALA A 58 8.62 -7.58 15.55
CA ALA A 58 7.68 -8.68 15.41
C ALA A 58 6.23 -8.17 15.26
N GLY A 59 5.80 -7.13 15.98
CA GLY A 59 4.41 -6.66 15.89
C GLY A 59 4.21 -5.19 16.18
N LEU A 60 3.48 -4.51 15.29
CA LEU A 60 3.02 -3.14 15.43
C LEU A 60 1.49 -3.12 15.57
N TYR A 61 0.98 -2.36 16.54
CA TYR A 61 -0.45 -2.28 16.84
C TYR A 61 -0.86 -0.82 17.01
N GLY A 62 -1.76 -0.34 16.16
CA GLY A 62 -2.31 1.01 16.21
C GLY A 62 -3.78 0.99 16.62
N HIS A 63 -4.14 1.84 17.59
CA HIS A 63 -5.48 1.91 18.15
C HIS A 63 -5.95 3.36 18.31
N ASN A 64 -7.13 3.69 17.80
CA ASN A 64 -7.81 4.98 18.01
C ASN A 64 -7.01 6.18 17.48
N ASN A 65 -7.09 6.47 16.18
CA ASN A 65 -6.50 7.66 15.57
C ASN A 65 -4.95 7.71 15.57
N THR A 66 -4.31 6.55 15.40
CA THR A 66 -2.84 6.44 15.40
C THR A 66 -2.24 6.45 13.99
N ALA A 67 -0.94 6.63 13.92
CA ALA A 67 -0.18 6.48 12.68
C ALA A 67 1.02 5.53 12.84
N ILE A 68 1.16 4.58 11.92
CA ILE A 68 2.31 3.67 11.85
C ILE A 68 2.97 3.83 10.48
N SER A 69 4.28 4.00 10.46
CA SER A 69 5.06 4.10 9.22
C SER A 69 6.26 3.15 9.25
N THR A 70 6.37 2.32 8.22
CA THR A 70 7.57 1.51 7.95
C THR A 70 8.41 2.21 6.89
N LYS A 71 9.73 2.24 7.10
CA LYS A 71 10.66 2.96 6.24
C LYS A 71 11.62 1.99 5.55
N GLN A 72 12.34 2.49 4.56
CA GLN A 72 13.38 1.74 3.87
C GLN A 72 14.29 0.98 4.85
N GLY A 73 14.40 -0.33 4.65
CA GLY A 73 15.24 -1.23 5.43
C GLY A 73 14.69 -1.63 6.81
N SER A 74 13.42 -1.36 7.11
CA SER A 74 12.74 -1.96 8.27
C SER A 74 12.17 -3.33 7.90
N ASP A 75 12.25 -4.28 8.84
CA ASP A 75 11.63 -5.61 8.77
C ASP A 75 10.53 -5.70 9.84
N VAL A 76 9.28 -5.94 9.42
CA VAL A 76 8.12 -6.01 10.29
C VAL A 76 7.26 -7.24 10.00
N SER A 77 7.09 -8.13 10.97
CA SER A 77 6.28 -9.35 10.73
C SER A 77 4.78 -9.09 10.68
N TRP A 78 4.24 -8.31 11.63
CA TRP A 78 2.79 -8.07 11.72
C TRP A 78 2.48 -6.60 11.98
N ILE A 79 1.50 -6.06 11.26
CA ILE A 79 0.91 -4.75 11.51
C ILE A 79 -0.60 -4.89 11.66
N TYR A 80 -1.13 -4.36 12.76
CA TYR A 80 -2.55 -4.30 13.03
C TYR A 80 -2.99 -2.85 13.20
N GLY A 81 -3.95 -2.40 12.40
CA GLY A 81 -4.63 -1.11 12.56
C GLY A 81 -6.06 -1.32 13.03
N TYR A 82 -6.45 -0.57 14.05
CA TYR A 82 -7.81 -0.53 14.61
C TYR A 82 -8.27 0.92 14.73
N ASP A 83 -9.58 1.16 14.66
CA ASP A 83 -10.23 2.43 15.02
C ASP A 83 -9.53 3.68 14.44
N ASN A 84 -9.73 3.98 13.15
CA ASN A 84 -9.16 5.15 12.45
C ASN A 84 -7.62 5.21 12.48
N THR A 85 -6.94 4.08 12.20
CA THR A 85 -5.48 4.03 12.13
C THR A 85 -4.98 4.27 10.71
N SER A 86 -3.87 5.00 10.57
CA SER A 86 -3.16 5.18 9.29
C SER A 86 -1.89 4.34 9.25
N LEU A 87 -1.75 3.49 8.24
CA LEU A 87 -0.61 2.63 7.99
C LEU A 87 0.08 3.07 6.70
N SER A 88 1.35 3.43 6.77
CA SER A 88 2.15 3.87 5.62
C SER A 88 3.36 2.95 5.43
N ILE A 89 3.33 2.19 4.34
CA ILE A 89 4.37 1.22 3.97
C ILE A 89 5.23 1.85 2.89
N GLU A 90 6.38 2.40 3.29
CA GLU A 90 7.24 3.14 2.37
C GLU A 90 8.19 2.22 1.62
N SER A 91 8.73 2.77 0.52
CA SER A 91 9.67 2.09 -0.38
C SER A 91 10.82 1.42 0.39
N GLY A 92 11.08 0.15 0.05
CA GLY A 92 12.16 -0.66 0.62
C GLY A 92 11.89 -1.18 2.03
N SER A 93 10.66 -1.10 2.54
CA SER A 93 10.27 -1.84 3.75
C SER A 93 9.78 -3.25 3.42
N ASP A 94 10.02 -4.19 4.34
CA ASP A 94 9.56 -5.58 4.27
C ASP A 94 8.52 -5.81 5.36
N VAL A 95 7.31 -6.20 4.96
CA VAL A 95 6.18 -6.45 5.87
C VAL A 95 5.49 -7.76 5.54
N SER A 96 5.48 -8.72 6.47
CA SER A 96 4.84 -10.01 6.17
C SER A 96 3.30 -9.91 6.16
N TYR A 97 2.69 -9.29 7.17
CA TYR A 97 1.23 -9.24 7.29
C TYR A 97 0.71 -7.88 7.74
N ILE A 98 -0.33 -7.40 7.06
CA ILE A 98 -1.05 -6.19 7.41
C ILE A 98 -2.53 -6.53 7.59
N TYR A 99 -3.10 -6.13 8.72
CA TYR A 99 -4.51 -6.23 9.02
C TYR A 99 -5.08 -4.85 9.33
N GLY A 100 -6.04 -4.39 8.53
CA GLY A 100 -6.81 -3.18 8.79
C GLY A 100 -8.23 -3.52 9.20
N TYR A 101 -8.64 -3.05 10.37
CA TYR A 101 -10.00 -3.17 10.91
C TYR A 101 -10.66 -1.80 11.08
N ASP A 102 -11.97 -1.81 11.22
CA ASP A 102 -12.81 -0.62 11.42
C ASP A 102 -12.63 0.40 10.29
N SER A 103 -11.96 1.53 10.56
CA SER A 103 -11.71 2.59 9.57
C SER A 103 -10.21 2.78 9.33
N THR A 104 -9.48 1.69 9.06
CA THR A 104 -8.03 1.75 8.84
C THR A 104 -7.70 2.20 7.42
N SER A 105 -6.75 3.11 7.27
CA SER A 105 -6.21 3.55 5.98
C SER A 105 -4.83 2.95 5.76
N ILE A 106 -4.61 2.25 4.64
CA ILE A 106 -3.35 1.60 4.30
C ILE A 106 -2.81 2.21 3.01
N SER A 107 -1.54 2.62 2.99
CA SER A 107 -0.85 3.12 1.78
C SER A 107 0.39 2.27 1.54
N VAL A 108 0.55 1.76 0.33
CA VAL A 108 1.69 0.94 -0.08
C VAL A 108 2.41 1.63 -1.24
N GLU A 109 3.69 1.93 -1.05
CA GLU A 109 4.52 2.62 -2.02
C GLU A 109 5.41 1.66 -2.83
N SER A 110 5.81 2.07 -4.04
CA SER A 110 6.67 1.28 -4.92
C SER A 110 7.99 0.84 -4.27
N GLY A 111 8.38 -0.40 -4.55
CA GLY A 111 9.58 -1.03 -3.98
C GLY A 111 9.45 -1.50 -2.53
N SER A 112 8.24 -1.50 -1.95
CA SER A 112 7.97 -2.24 -0.71
C SER A 112 7.70 -3.72 -1.01
N GLU A 113 7.96 -4.59 -0.04
CA GLU A 113 7.66 -6.02 -0.09
C GLU A 113 6.59 -6.32 0.97
N VAL A 114 5.40 -6.75 0.55
CA VAL A 114 4.29 -7.06 1.45
C VAL A 114 3.71 -8.44 1.12
N SER A 115 3.77 -9.41 2.04
CA SER A 115 3.22 -10.73 1.70
C SER A 115 1.68 -10.73 1.69
N TYR A 116 1.04 -10.18 2.72
CA TYR A 116 -0.42 -10.22 2.85
C TYR A 116 -1.00 -8.90 3.36
N ILE A 117 -2.06 -8.44 2.69
CA ILE A 117 -2.90 -7.32 3.14
C ILE A 117 -4.32 -7.83 3.29
N TYR A 118 -4.87 -7.64 4.49
CA TYR A 118 -6.27 -7.92 4.81
C TYR A 118 -6.95 -6.62 5.24
N ALA A 119 -8.01 -6.23 4.55
CA ALA A 119 -8.82 -5.05 4.85
C ALA A 119 -10.26 -5.43 5.17
N PHE A 120 -10.73 -5.06 6.36
CA PHE A 120 -12.07 -5.37 6.85
C PHE A 120 -12.85 -4.08 7.14
N ASP A 121 -14.16 -4.24 7.36
CA ASP A 121 -15.08 -3.16 7.76
C ASP A 121 -15.08 -1.99 6.77
N ASP A 122 -14.82 -0.76 7.21
CA ASP A 122 -14.76 0.47 6.41
C ASP A 122 -13.30 0.86 6.05
N SER A 123 -12.39 -0.12 5.99
CA SER A 123 -10.97 0.13 5.71
C SER A 123 -10.71 0.50 4.25
N THR A 124 -9.67 1.30 4.04
CA THR A 124 -9.22 1.72 2.70
C THR A 124 -7.78 1.32 2.45
N VAL A 125 -7.48 0.84 1.24
CA VAL A 125 -6.12 0.51 0.80
C VAL A 125 -5.80 1.28 -0.48
N ARG A 126 -4.67 1.97 -0.52
CA ARG A 126 -4.15 2.62 -1.73
C ARG A 126 -2.80 2.01 -2.09
N VAL A 127 -2.70 1.49 -3.32
CA VAL A 127 -1.50 0.82 -3.83
C VAL A 127 -0.90 1.65 -4.96
N PHE A 128 0.29 2.18 -4.73
CA PHE A 128 1.10 2.95 -5.69
C PHE A 128 2.32 2.17 -6.19
N GLY A 129 2.47 0.91 -5.78
CA GLY A 129 3.50 -0.02 -6.18
C GLY A 129 3.71 -1.12 -5.14
N GLY A 130 4.85 -1.78 -5.18
CA GLY A 130 5.26 -2.83 -4.25
C GLY A 130 5.00 -4.23 -4.80
N ASP A 131 5.71 -5.21 -4.26
CA ASP A 131 5.43 -6.63 -4.45
C ASP A 131 4.44 -7.07 -3.36
N ILE A 132 3.23 -7.42 -3.77
CA ILE A 132 2.14 -7.83 -2.89
C ILE A 132 1.71 -9.25 -3.23
N SER A 133 1.95 -10.23 -2.36
CA SER A 133 1.55 -11.60 -2.72
C SER A 133 0.03 -11.80 -2.67
N TYR A 134 -0.65 -11.24 -1.68
CA TYR A 134 -2.08 -11.47 -1.46
C TYR A 134 -2.77 -10.23 -0.92
N LEU A 135 -3.83 -9.80 -1.61
CA LEU A 135 -4.65 -8.66 -1.22
C LEU A 135 -6.11 -9.11 -1.09
N ASP A 136 -6.61 -9.06 0.13
CA ASP A 136 -7.93 -9.56 0.51
C ASP A 136 -8.73 -8.49 1.22
N MET A 137 -9.99 -8.41 0.85
CA MET A 137 -10.89 -7.40 1.37
C MET A 137 -12.29 -7.95 1.53
N SER A 138 -12.97 -7.51 2.59
CA SER A 138 -14.35 -7.86 2.85
C SER A 138 -15.12 -6.69 3.45
N ASP A 139 -16.42 -6.87 3.58
CA ASP A 139 -17.35 -5.89 4.17
C ASP A 139 -17.38 -4.61 3.33
N HIS A 140 -17.29 -3.42 3.91
CA HIS A 140 -17.41 -2.15 3.17
C HIS A 140 -16.06 -1.54 2.76
N SER A 141 -15.03 -2.38 2.64
CA SER A 141 -13.67 -1.93 2.35
C SER A 141 -13.49 -1.50 0.90
N THR A 142 -12.60 -0.54 0.68
CA THR A 142 -12.29 -0.01 -0.65
C THR A 142 -10.80 -0.08 -0.94
N VAL A 143 -10.42 -0.54 -2.13
CA VAL A 143 -9.03 -0.59 -2.58
C VAL A 143 -8.85 0.14 -3.89
N ASP A 144 -7.90 1.07 -3.92
CA ASP A 144 -7.49 1.77 -5.13
C ASP A 144 -6.10 1.27 -5.57
N ILE A 145 -6.02 0.66 -6.75
CA ILE A 145 -4.79 0.12 -7.34
C ILE A 145 -4.40 1.00 -8.53
N PHE A 146 -3.40 1.84 -8.32
CA PHE A 146 -2.83 2.71 -9.37
C PHE A 146 -1.71 2.02 -10.13
N TYR A 147 -0.90 1.25 -9.40
CA TYR A 147 0.23 0.50 -9.91
C TYR A 147 0.65 -0.52 -8.84
N VAL A 148 1.13 -1.70 -9.24
CA VAL A 148 1.72 -2.71 -8.35
C VAL A 148 2.85 -3.38 -9.11
N ASP A 149 4.00 -3.60 -8.46
CA ASP A 149 5.18 -4.18 -9.09
C ASP A 149 4.93 -5.67 -9.39
N ASP A 150 4.38 -6.40 -8.41
CA ASP A 150 3.82 -7.74 -8.59
C ASP A 150 2.60 -7.95 -7.68
N LEU A 151 1.57 -8.61 -8.18
CA LEU A 151 0.41 -9.04 -7.40
C LEU A 151 0.10 -10.48 -7.78
N SER A 152 0.04 -11.41 -6.82
CA SER A 152 -0.35 -12.79 -7.16
C SER A 152 -1.86 -12.99 -7.11
N TRP A 153 -2.52 -12.50 -6.05
CA TRP A 153 -3.95 -12.72 -5.83
C TRP A 153 -4.64 -11.50 -5.25
N LEU A 154 -5.82 -11.23 -5.82
CA LEU A 154 -6.81 -10.28 -5.37
C LEU A 154 -8.09 -11.05 -5.04
N THR A 155 -8.58 -10.95 -3.81
CA THR A 155 -9.90 -11.44 -3.43
C THR A 155 -10.82 -10.30 -3.03
N VAL A 156 -12.04 -10.32 -3.57
CA VAL A 156 -13.04 -9.28 -3.38
C VAL A 156 -14.25 -9.89 -2.68
N GLY A 157 -14.34 -9.65 -1.38
CA GLY A 157 -15.43 -10.09 -0.52
C GLY A 157 -16.71 -9.29 -0.74
N ASP A 158 -17.80 -9.73 -0.11
CA ASP A 158 -19.10 -9.09 -0.27
C ASP A 158 -19.08 -7.62 0.23
N ASN A 159 -19.72 -6.73 -0.54
CA ASN A 159 -19.83 -5.27 -0.32
C ASN A 159 -18.54 -4.45 -0.45
N SER A 160 -17.42 -5.08 -0.82
CA SER A 160 -16.15 -4.39 -1.04
C SER A 160 -16.03 -3.85 -2.46
N GLN A 161 -15.15 -2.86 -2.66
CA GLN A 161 -14.90 -2.26 -3.97
C GLN A 161 -13.41 -2.19 -4.28
N VAL A 162 -13.03 -2.62 -5.49
CA VAL A 162 -11.67 -2.44 -6.03
C VAL A 162 -11.73 -1.52 -7.23
N ASN A 163 -11.04 -0.40 -7.16
CA ASN A 163 -10.81 0.50 -8.28
C ASN A 163 -9.44 0.21 -8.88
N ILE A 164 -9.40 -0.19 -10.16
CA ILE A 164 -8.15 -0.48 -10.87
C ILE A 164 -7.96 0.56 -11.97
N TYR A 165 -6.85 1.28 -11.92
CA TYR A 165 -6.52 2.34 -12.85
C TYR A 165 -5.52 1.83 -13.90
N GLY A 166 -5.88 1.92 -15.17
CA GLY A 166 -5.08 1.35 -16.25
C GLY A 166 -5.82 1.29 -17.58
N ARG A 167 -5.39 0.39 -18.45
CA ARG A 167 -5.99 0.18 -19.78
C ARG A 167 -5.84 -1.25 -20.25
N GLU A 168 -6.49 -1.57 -21.38
CA GLU A 168 -6.38 -2.87 -22.05
C GLU A 168 -6.76 -4.04 -21.11
N PHE A 169 -7.77 -3.83 -20.27
CA PHE A 169 -8.22 -4.82 -19.30
C PHE A 169 -8.79 -6.06 -19.99
N GLU A 170 -8.27 -7.23 -19.61
CA GLU A 170 -8.77 -8.53 -20.04
C GLU A 170 -9.00 -9.41 -18.81
N TYR A 171 -10.16 -10.07 -18.75
CA TYR A 171 -10.48 -11.01 -17.69
C TYR A 171 -10.87 -12.36 -18.28
N SER A 172 -10.19 -13.42 -17.83
CA SER A 172 -10.46 -14.79 -18.29
C SER A 172 -10.10 -15.81 -17.22
N ARG A 173 -11.05 -16.69 -16.87
CA ARG A 173 -10.85 -17.83 -15.96
C ARG A 173 -10.21 -17.43 -14.61
N GLY A 174 -10.73 -16.40 -13.96
CA GLY A 174 -10.21 -15.92 -12.67
C GLY A 174 -8.97 -15.05 -12.76
N HIS A 175 -8.46 -14.79 -13.97
CA HIS A 175 -7.24 -14.04 -14.17
C HIS A 175 -7.55 -12.70 -14.81
N LEU A 176 -7.09 -11.61 -14.18
CA LEU A 176 -7.19 -10.24 -14.66
C LEU A 176 -5.82 -9.78 -15.16
N SER A 177 -5.79 -9.18 -16.34
CA SER A 177 -4.59 -8.58 -16.92
C SER A 177 -4.91 -7.24 -17.56
N GLY A 178 -3.86 -6.45 -17.81
CA GLY A 178 -3.96 -5.17 -18.49
C GLY A 178 -2.61 -4.47 -18.51
N VAL A 179 -2.66 -3.15 -18.69
CA VAL A 179 -1.48 -2.28 -18.73
C VAL A 179 -1.70 -1.11 -17.77
N TRP A 180 -0.74 -0.87 -16.89
CA TRP A 180 -0.72 0.29 -16.00
C TRP A 180 -0.50 1.60 -16.77
N GLU A 181 -0.70 2.74 -16.13
CA GLU A 181 -0.44 4.05 -16.76
C GLU A 181 1.02 4.21 -17.21
N ASN A 182 1.98 3.61 -16.49
CA ASN A 182 3.39 3.64 -16.83
C ASN A 182 3.76 2.78 -18.06
N GLY A 183 2.80 2.03 -18.61
CA GLY A 183 2.98 1.17 -19.79
C GLY A 183 3.40 -0.26 -19.49
N GLU A 184 3.61 -0.63 -18.22
CA GLU A 184 3.94 -1.99 -17.82
C GLU A 184 2.68 -2.87 -17.77
N SER A 185 2.84 -4.12 -18.20
CA SER A 185 1.75 -5.10 -18.18
C SER A 185 1.61 -5.71 -16.80
N PHE A 186 0.37 -6.03 -16.42
CA PHE A 186 0.06 -6.74 -15.19
C PHE A 186 -0.85 -7.93 -15.43
N SER A 187 -0.84 -8.85 -14.48
CA SER A 187 -1.41 -10.18 -14.63
C SER A 187 -1.54 -10.86 -13.27
N PHE A 188 -2.75 -10.97 -12.73
CA PHE A 188 -2.97 -11.59 -11.42
C PHE A 188 -4.33 -12.30 -11.30
N TRP A 189 -4.47 -13.15 -10.30
CA TRP A 189 -5.75 -13.79 -10.00
C TRP A 189 -6.69 -12.79 -9.34
N ALA A 190 -7.90 -12.62 -9.86
CA ALA A 190 -8.95 -11.78 -9.29
C ALA A 190 -10.19 -12.64 -9.04
N LEU A 191 -10.45 -12.95 -7.77
CA LEU A 191 -11.46 -13.93 -7.35
C LEU A 191 -12.43 -13.33 -6.33
N LYS A 192 -13.60 -13.95 -6.19
CA LYS A 192 -14.53 -13.63 -5.09
C LYS A 192 -14.07 -14.25 -3.76
N SER A 193 -13.48 -15.44 -3.81
CA SER A 193 -12.98 -16.16 -2.65
C SER A 193 -11.85 -17.10 -3.07
N LEU A 194 -10.93 -17.36 -2.14
CA LEU A 194 -9.78 -18.23 -2.37
C LEU A 194 -10.19 -19.60 -2.90
N GLY A 195 -9.54 -20.01 -3.99
CA GLY A 195 -9.73 -21.34 -4.59
C GLY A 195 -11.02 -21.51 -5.38
N VAL A 196 -11.88 -20.50 -5.46
CA VAL A 196 -13.10 -20.53 -6.29
C VAL A 196 -12.84 -19.74 -7.57
N VAL A 197 -12.51 -20.46 -8.64
CA VAL A 197 -12.30 -19.87 -9.97
C VAL A 197 -13.65 -19.66 -10.66
N GLU A 198 -14.09 -18.41 -10.71
CA GLU A 198 -15.27 -18.03 -11.48
C GLU A 198 -14.90 -17.62 -12.92
N HIS A 199 -15.86 -17.74 -13.82
CA HIS A 199 -15.70 -17.32 -15.22
C HIS A 199 -16.07 -15.85 -15.45
N SER A 200 -16.78 -15.24 -14.51
CA SER A 200 -17.15 -13.82 -14.49
C SER A 200 -16.20 -13.02 -13.61
N LEU A 201 -16.01 -11.75 -13.95
CA LEU A 201 -15.29 -10.79 -13.12
C LEU A 201 -16.03 -10.67 -11.77
N PRO A 202 -15.34 -10.75 -10.62
CA PRO A 202 -15.97 -10.51 -9.33
C PRO A 202 -16.73 -9.18 -9.31
N GLU A 203 -17.93 -9.19 -8.72
CA GLU A 203 -18.65 -7.96 -8.40
C GLU A 203 -17.79 -7.13 -7.44
N GLY A 204 -17.85 -5.80 -7.56
CA GLY A 204 -17.02 -4.87 -6.77
C GLY A 204 -15.74 -4.40 -7.49
N ILE A 205 -15.28 -5.08 -8.54
CA ILE A 205 -14.17 -4.58 -9.37
C ILE A 205 -14.69 -3.53 -10.38
N VAL A 206 -14.10 -2.34 -10.32
CA VAL A 206 -14.40 -1.18 -11.18
C VAL A 206 -13.12 -0.75 -11.89
N PHE A 207 -13.17 -0.71 -13.22
CA PHE A 207 -12.06 -0.24 -14.04
C PHE A 207 -12.15 1.26 -14.31
N HIS A 208 -11.03 1.94 -14.13
CA HIS A 208 -10.85 3.36 -14.44
C HIS A 208 -9.83 3.48 -15.58
N TYR A 209 -10.33 3.85 -16.76
CA TYR A 209 -9.50 4.00 -17.96
C TYR A 209 -8.68 5.29 -17.88
N VAL A 210 -7.36 5.15 -17.95
CA VAL A 210 -6.44 6.28 -18.04
C VAL A 210 -6.01 6.44 -19.50
N ASP A 211 -6.55 7.45 -20.18
CA ASP A 211 -6.19 7.77 -21.56
C ASP A 211 -4.73 8.23 -21.66
N GLU A 212 -4.04 7.89 -22.76
CA GLU A 212 -2.70 8.42 -23.03
C GLU A 212 -2.73 9.97 -22.99
N PRO A 213 -1.76 10.63 -22.34
CA PRO A 213 -1.78 12.08 -22.23
C PRO A 213 -1.83 12.70 -23.63
N THR A 214 -2.90 13.42 -23.92
CA THR A 214 -3.04 14.27 -25.13
C THR A 214 -1.85 15.21 -25.31
N ALA A 215 -1.08 15.48 -24.25
CA ALA A 215 0.20 16.16 -24.28
C ALA A 215 1.21 15.54 -25.28
N MET A 216 1.27 14.22 -25.43
CA MET A 216 2.14 13.56 -26.42
C MET A 216 1.65 13.78 -27.85
N ALA A 217 0.34 13.73 -28.08
CA ALA A 217 -0.25 14.09 -29.37
C ALA A 217 0.00 15.58 -29.71
N VAL A 218 -0.12 16.47 -28.72
CA VAL A 218 0.18 17.90 -28.86
C VAL A 218 1.67 18.14 -29.11
N LEU A 219 2.56 17.44 -28.41
CA LEU A 219 4.00 17.51 -28.63
C LEU A 219 4.37 17.03 -30.03
N ALA A 220 3.84 15.88 -30.46
CA ALA A 220 4.05 15.34 -31.80
C ALA A 220 3.54 16.31 -32.88
N ALA A 221 2.34 16.87 -32.70
CA ALA A 221 1.79 17.88 -33.60
C ALA A 221 2.67 19.15 -33.64
N GLY A 222 3.14 19.62 -32.49
CA GLY A 222 4.05 20.76 -32.37
C GLY A 222 5.38 20.53 -33.09
N LEU A 223 5.99 19.35 -32.91
CA LEU A 223 7.22 18.95 -33.59
C LEU A 223 7.02 18.88 -35.12
N LEU A 224 5.93 18.27 -35.59
CA LEU A 224 5.59 18.22 -37.02
C LEU A 224 5.44 19.63 -37.62
N PHE A 225 4.81 20.55 -36.89
CA PHE A 225 4.65 21.94 -37.33
C PHE A 225 6.01 22.66 -37.43
N LEU A 226 6.90 22.47 -36.45
CA LEU A 226 8.26 23.01 -36.48
C LEU A 226 9.08 22.46 -37.66
N PHE A 227 8.98 21.17 -37.97
CA PHE A 227 9.66 20.57 -39.12
C PHE A 227 9.17 21.16 -40.46
N GLN A 228 7.87 21.43 -40.59
CA GLN A 228 7.32 22.07 -41.78
C GLN A 228 7.82 23.51 -41.95
N ILE A 229 7.91 24.28 -40.86
CA ILE A 229 8.46 25.64 -40.88
C ILE A 229 9.94 25.64 -41.30
N ASN A 230 10.75 24.74 -40.75
CA ASN A 230 12.16 24.65 -41.10
C ASN A 230 12.40 24.19 -42.56
N ARG A 231 11.54 23.33 -43.11
CA ARG A 231 11.61 22.96 -44.54
C ARG A 231 11.34 24.15 -45.46
N LYS A 232 10.38 25.02 -45.13
CA LYS A 232 10.08 26.23 -45.93
C LYS A 232 11.23 27.24 -45.92
N LYS A 233 11.98 27.35 -44.82
CA LYS A 233 13.13 28.28 -44.72
C LYS A 233 14.38 27.84 -45.50
N ARG A 234 14.51 26.57 -45.90
CA ARG A 234 15.64 26.06 -46.70
C ARG A 234 15.45 26.18 -48.23
N LEU A 235 14.30 26.65 -48.69
CA LEU A 235 13.94 26.78 -50.12
C LEU A 235 13.97 28.24 -50.61
N ILE A 236 14.55 29.15 -49.84
CA ILE A 236 14.83 30.55 -50.19
C ILE A 236 16.34 30.76 -50.07
#